data_AF-A0A8T4I0Q7-F1
#
_entry.id   AF-A0A8T4I0Q7-F1
#
_cell.length_a   1.000
_cell.length_b   1.000
_cell.length_c   1.000
_cell.angle_alpha   90.00
_cell.angle_beta   90.00
_cell.angle_gamma   90.00
#
_symmetry.space_group_name_H-M   'P 1'
#
loop_
_entity.id
_entity.type
_entity.pdbx_description
1 polymer ?
#
loop_
_entity_poly.entity_id
_entity_poly.type
_entity_poly.pdbx_seq_one_letter_code
_entity_poly.pdbx_strand_id
1 'polypeptide(L)'
;PYWPASDPDAERRGESVARYGGDDPMPAIRVQWQHKYRTDPATLDARGVPVFAPPKYGSERTLVIPPFLAELLERHLESHD
;
A
#
# COMPACT_ATOMS: atom_id res chain seq x y z
N PRO A 1 1.22 1.39 -14.27
CA PRO A 1 0.48 2.61 -13.83
C PRO A 1 0.54 2.80 -12.31
N TYR A 2 0.84 4.02 -11.87
CA TYR A 2 0.91 4.39 -10.46
C TYR A 2 -0.48 4.55 -9.83
N TRP A 3 -0.55 4.41 -8.51
CA TRP A 3 -1.77 4.66 -7.74
C TRP A 3 -2.12 6.16 -7.78
N PRO A 4 -3.40 6.58 -7.74
CA PRO A 4 -4.63 5.78 -7.70
C PRO A 4 -5.13 5.26 -9.06
N ALA A 5 -4.53 5.68 -10.18
CA ALA A 5 -5.01 5.36 -11.53
C ALA A 5 -5.01 3.85 -11.85
N SER A 6 -4.26 3.03 -11.10
CA SER A 6 -4.19 1.57 -11.24
C SER A 6 -5.12 0.77 -10.34
N ASP A 7 -6.05 1.39 -9.59
CA ASP A 7 -7.00 0.65 -8.76
C ASP A 7 -7.86 -0.30 -9.61
N PRO A 8 -7.88 -1.62 -9.37
CA PRO A 8 -8.69 -2.55 -10.16
C PRO A 8 -10.21 -2.29 -10.02
N ASP A 9 -10.66 -1.71 -8.91
CA ASP A 9 -12.06 -1.36 -8.70
C ASP A 9 -12.36 -0.01 -9.36
N ALA A 10 -13.28 0.01 -10.34
CA ALA A 10 -13.55 1.19 -11.15
C ALA A 10 -14.22 2.34 -10.37
N GLU A 11 -15.09 2.02 -9.42
CA GLU A 11 -15.78 3.00 -8.59
C GLU A 11 -14.77 3.64 -7.63
N ARG A 12 -14.02 2.82 -6.89
CA ARG A 12 -12.96 3.28 -5.97
C ARG A 12 -11.84 4.03 -6.69
N ARG A 13 -11.53 3.64 -7.94
CA ARG A 13 -10.60 4.38 -8.81
C ARG A 13 -11.11 5.77 -9.10
N GLY A 14 -12.37 5.90 -9.53
CA GLY A 14 -12.99 7.18 -9.84
C GLY A 14 -12.95 8.13 -8.65
N GLU A 15 -13.36 7.65 -7.47
CA GLU A 15 -13.31 8.43 -6.23
C GLU A 15 -11.88 8.82 -5.83
N SER A 16 -10.93 7.88 -5.94
CA SER A 16 -9.54 8.12 -5.56
C SER A 16 -8.83 9.06 -6.53
N VAL A 17 -9.07 8.94 -7.84
CA VAL A 17 -8.52 9.87 -8.84
C VAL A 17 -9.09 11.27 -8.62
N ALA A 18 -10.41 11.40 -8.41
CA ALA A 18 -11.02 12.70 -8.12
C ALA A 18 -10.48 13.34 -6.84
N ARG A 19 -10.19 12.53 -5.81
CA ARG A 19 -9.68 13.04 -4.52
C ARG A 19 -8.18 13.31 -4.52
N TYR A 20 -7.37 12.46 -5.16
CA TYR A 20 -5.91 12.47 -5.01
C TYR A 20 -5.14 12.77 -6.29
N GLY A 21 -5.76 12.65 -7.47
CA GLY A 21 -5.12 12.83 -8.77
C GLY A 21 -5.61 14.05 -9.56
N GLY A 22 -6.12 15.07 -8.88
CA GLY A 22 -6.58 16.33 -9.50
C GLY A 22 -5.44 17.19 -10.04
N ASP A 23 -5.69 18.50 -10.22
CA ASP A 23 -4.73 19.45 -10.84
C ASP A 23 -3.39 19.55 -10.08
N ASP A 24 -3.41 19.31 -8.77
CA ASP A 24 -2.23 19.15 -7.92
C ASP A 24 -2.27 17.77 -7.26
N PRO A 25 -1.67 16.73 -7.89
CA PRO A 25 -1.76 15.36 -7.41
C PRO A 25 -1.07 15.18 -6.05
N MET A 26 -1.78 14.55 -5.11
CA MET A 26 -1.21 14.16 -3.83
C MET A 26 -0.44 12.85 -3.96
N PRO A 27 0.83 12.76 -3.51
CA PRO A 27 1.57 11.51 -3.50
C PRO A 27 0.84 10.47 -2.66
N ALA A 28 0.44 9.37 -3.28
CA ALA A 28 -0.45 8.40 -2.64
C ALA A 28 -0.07 6.95 -2.97
N ILE A 29 -0.22 6.07 -2.00
CA ILE A 29 0.03 4.63 -2.13
C ILE A 29 -1.19 3.82 -1.68
N ARG A 30 -1.31 2.58 -2.18
CA ARG A 30 -2.32 1.64 -1.69
C ARG A 30 -1.77 0.81 -0.54
N VAL A 31 -2.50 0.77 0.57
CA VAL A 31 -2.29 -0.23 1.61
C VAL A 31 -3.10 -1.48 1.27
N GLN A 32 -2.42 -2.56 0.86
CA GLN A 32 -3.07 -3.84 0.50
C GLN A 32 -2.82 -4.95 1.50
N TRP A 33 -1.70 -4.88 2.22
CA TRP A 33 -1.24 -5.96 3.06
C TRP A 33 -0.82 -5.42 4.41
N GLN A 34 -1.06 -6.20 5.44
CA GLN A 34 -0.45 -6.00 6.74
C GLN A 34 0.41 -7.20 7.08
N HIS A 35 1.52 -6.91 7.75
CA HIS A 35 2.38 -7.93 8.32
C HIS A 35 1.79 -8.42 9.65
N LYS A 36 1.70 -9.75 9.82
CA LYS A 36 1.29 -10.40 11.07
C LYS A 36 2.12 -11.64 11.32
N TYR A 37 2.23 -12.03 12.57
CA TYR A 37 2.73 -13.35 12.93
C TYR A 37 1.55 -14.30 13.17
N ARG A 38 1.61 -15.49 12.59
CA ARG A 38 0.64 -16.56 12.83
C ARG A 38 1.36 -17.69 13.57
N THR A 39 0.75 -18.19 14.64
CA THR A 39 1.22 -19.41 15.31
C THR A 39 1.21 -20.55 14.29
N ASP A 40 2.34 -21.22 14.17
CA ASP A 40 2.51 -22.39 13.34
C ASP A 40 2.92 -23.56 14.25
N PRO A 41 2.09 -24.61 14.37
CA PRO A 41 2.38 -25.76 15.20
C PRO A 41 3.67 -26.51 14.82
N ALA A 42 4.17 -26.31 13.59
CA ALA A 42 5.41 -26.93 13.12
C ALA A 42 6.67 -26.13 13.48
N THR A 43 6.54 -24.90 13.97
CA THR A 43 7.68 -24.06 14.39
C THR A 43 7.77 -23.98 15.91
N LEU A 44 8.96 -24.28 16.44
CA LEU A 44 9.23 -24.24 17.89
C LEU A 44 9.51 -22.81 18.43
N ASP A 45 9.62 -21.79 17.56
CA ASP A 45 9.72 -20.39 17.98
C ASP A 45 8.33 -19.88 18.39
N ALA A 46 8.20 -19.44 19.65
CA ALA A 46 6.98 -18.87 20.22
C ALA A 46 6.50 -17.59 19.49
N ARG A 47 7.33 -16.96 18.66
CA ARG A 47 6.97 -15.78 17.86
C ARG A 47 6.05 -16.10 16.67
N GLY A 48 5.99 -17.36 16.22
CA GLY A 48 5.23 -17.76 15.03
C GLY A 48 5.89 -17.34 13.70
N VAL A 49 5.18 -17.52 12.59
CA VAL A 49 5.70 -17.28 11.23
C VAL A 49 5.13 -15.97 10.66
N PRO A 50 5.96 -15.10 10.06
CA PRO A 50 5.50 -13.88 9.42
C PRO A 50 4.63 -14.20 8.18
N VAL A 51 3.48 -13.56 8.09
CA VAL A 51 2.54 -13.70 6.97
C VAL A 51 2.02 -12.34 6.52
N PHE A 52 1.74 -12.23 5.22
CA PHE A 52 0.91 -11.14 4.69
C PHE A 52 -0.56 -11.50 4.87
N ALA A 53 -1.31 -10.59 5.48
CA ALA A 53 -2.74 -10.73 5.65
C ALA A 53 -3.46 -9.53 5.02
N PRO A 54 -4.73 -9.68 4.61
CA PRO A 54 -5.57 -8.55 4.23
C PRO A 54 -5.62 -7.50 5.35
N PRO A 55 -5.82 -6.20 5.05
CA PRO A 55 -5.82 -5.13 6.05
C PRO A 55 -6.93 -5.34 7.10
N LYS A 56 -6.73 -4.86 8.34
CA LYS A 56 -7.77 -4.99 9.37
C LYS A 56 -8.99 -4.16 8.98
N TYR A 57 -10.18 -4.64 9.30
CA TYR A 57 -11.44 -3.92 9.05
C TYR A 57 -11.67 -3.54 7.57
N GLY A 58 -11.08 -4.31 6.63
CA GLY A 58 -11.22 -4.00 5.20
C GLY A 58 -10.57 -2.69 4.79
N SER A 59 -9.55 -2.22 5.53
CA SER A 59 -8.89 -0.93 5.30
C SER A 59 -7.96 -0.88 4.08
N GLU A 60 -8.36 -1.52 2.98
CA GLU A 60 -7.74 -1.38 1.66
C GLU A 60 -7.94 0.05 1.16
N ARG A 61 -7.02 0.92 1.54
CA ARG A 61 -7.18 2.36 1.39
C ARG A 61 -6.01 3.01 0.69
N THR A 62 -6.32 4.15 0.10
CA THR A 62 -5.33 5.12 -0.35
C THR A 62 -4.76 5.85 0.86
N LEU A 63 -3.43 5.85 0.98
CA LEU A 63 -2.70 6.62 1.98
C LEU A 63 -1.93 7.72 1.26
N VAL A 64 -2.24 8.98 1.59
CA VAL A 64 -1.41 10.11 1.20
C VAL A 64 -0.13 10.09 2.02
N ILE A 65 1.01 10.23 1.35
CA ILE A 65 2.32 10.26 1.97
C ILE A 65 2.95 11.65 1.83
N PRO A 66 3.86 12.03 2.75
CA PRO A 66 4.60 13.27 2.60
C PRO A 66 5.45 13.29 1.31
N PRO A 67 5.65 14.46 0.66
CA PRO A 67 6.42 14.56 -0.57
C PRO A 67 7.84 13.96 -0.48
N PHE A 68 8.56 14.22 0.61
CA PHE A 68 9.92 13.67 0.79
C PHE A 68 9.96 12.14 0.76
N LEU A 69 8.89 11.48 1.25
CA LEU A 69 8.81 10.02 1.24
C LEU A 69 8.51 9.53 -0.17
N ALA A 70 7.68 10.24 -0.93
CA ALA A 70 7.44 9.93 -2.34
C ALA A 70 8.73 10.03 -3.16
N GLU A 71 9.47 11.13 -3.03
CA GLU A 71 10.77 11.31 -3.68
C GLU A 71 11.78 10.21 -3.32
N LEU A 72 11.81 9.79 -2.05
CA LEU A 72 12.67 8.71 -1.60
C LEU A 72 12.28 7.37 -2.23
N LEU A 73 10.99 7.08 -2.35
CA LEU A 73 10.49 5.86 -2.98
C LEU A 73 10.78 5.85 -4.48
N GLU A 74 10.64 6.98 -5.17
CA GLU A 74 11.00 7.12 -6.59
C GLU A 74 12.48 6.85 -6.81
N ARG A 75 13.38 7.52 -6.07
CA ARG A 75 14.83 7.27 -6.14
C ARG A 75 15.20 5.84 -5.80
N HIS A 76 14.50 5.23 -4.84
CA HIS A 76 14.75 3.83 -4.50
C HIS A 76 14.38 2.91 -5.67
N LEU A 77 13.24 3.14 -6.33
CA LEU A 77 12.85 2.36 -7.51
C LEU A 77 13.85 2.51 -8.65
N GLU A 78 14.27 3.75 -8.94
CA GLU A 78 15.29 4.04 -9.96
C GLU A 78 16.64 3.36 -9.67
N SER A 79 16.95 3.03 -8.41
CA SER A 79 18.21 2.38 -8.06
C SER A 79 18.30 0.88 -8.41
N HIS A 80 17.18 0.26 -8.80
CA HIS A 80 17.10 -1.16 -9.17
C HIS A 80 16.96 -1.40 -10.68
N ASP A 81 16.90 -0.33 -11.48
CA ASP A 81 16.95 -0.36 -12.95
C ASP A 81 18.40 -0.16 -13.46
#